data_AF-A0A946TIK8-F1
#
_entry.id   AF-A0A946TIK8-F1
#
_cell.length_a   1.000
_cell.length_b   1.000
_cell.length_c   1.000
_cell.angle_alpha   90.00
_cell.angle_beta   90.00
_cell.angle_gamma   90.00
#
_symmetry.space_group_name_H-M   'P 1'
#
loop_
_entity.id
_entity.type
_entity.pdbx_description
1 polymer ?
#
loop_
_entity_poly.entity_id
_entity_poly.type
_entity_poly.pdbx_seq_one_letter_code
_entity_poly.pdbx_strand_id
1 'polypeptide(L)'
;MREANDSKEFIVWLFNSRCVGLNKTCWNLGTDRSHILPKSRGKIARDWKNIVLHCPECHSKYHSMGASEMNIRMLQDRREKYLVMFGREDYI
;
A
#
# COMPACT_ATOMS: atom_id res chain seq x y z
N MET A 1 -16.19 9.06 10.88
CA MET A 1 -14.86 8.92 10.24
C MET A 1 -14.04 7.99 11.13
N ARG A 2 -13.36 7.00 10.55
CA ARG A 2 -12.39 6.18 11.30
C ARG A 2 -11.13 7.03 11.54
N GLU A 3 -10.50 6.90 12.69
CA GLU A 3 -9.28 7.63 13.03
C GLU A 3 -8.12 7.23 12.11
N ALA A 4 -7.18 8.15 11.89
CA ALA A 4 -5.97 7.85 11.13
C ALA A 4 -5.15 6.80 11.88
N ASN A 5 -4.75 5.74 11.19
CA ASN A 5 -3.97 4.65 11.79
C ASN A 5 -2.94 4.13 10.78
N ASP A 6 -1.66 4.21 11.15
CA ASP A 6 -0.53 3.73 10.35
C ASP A 6 0.26 2.61 11.04
N SER A 7 -0.26 2.01 12.13
CA SER A 7 0.45 0.99 12.89
C SER A 7 0.79 -0.23 12.03
N LYS A 8 1.91 -0.89 12.34
CA LYS A 8 2.39 -2.02 11.52
C LYS A 8 1.39 -3.16 11.55
N GLU A 9 0.87 -3.47 12.74
CA GLU A 9 -0.09 -4.52 13.01
C GLU A 9 -1.36 -4.29 12.20
N PHE A 10 -1.82 -3.05 12.16
CA PHE A 10 -3.01 -2.68 11.42
C PHE A 10 -2.84 -2.77 9.92
N ILE A 11 -1.72 -2.30 9.37
CA ILE A 11 -1.46 -2.40 7.93
C ILE A 11 -1.27 -3.87 7.51
N VAL A 12 -0.58 -4.67 8.33
CA VAL A 12 -0.45 -6.12 8.10
C VAL A 12 -1.81 -6.79 8.12
N TRP A 13 -2.65 -6.49 9.11
CA TRP A 13 -4.03 -6.93 9.13
C TRP A 13 -4.73 -6.49 7.84
N LEU A 14 -4.74 -5.19 7.51
CA LEU A 14 -5.45 -4.54 6.39
C LEU A 14 -5.13 -5.13 5.01
N PHE A 15 -3.94 -5.72 4.82
CA PHE A 15 -3.57 -6.41 3.59
C PHE A 15 -3.42 -7.93 3.74
N ASN A 16 -3.88 -8.49 4.87
CA ASN A 16 -3.85 -9.93 5.16
C ASN A 16 -2.45 -10.53 4.98
N SER A 17 -1.43 -9.79 5.43
CA SER A 17 0.00 -10.10 5.24
C SER A 17 0.43 -10.29 3.78
N ARG A 18 -0.34 -9.84 2.79
CA ARG A 18 0.01 -9.97 1.37
C ARG A 18 0.65 -8.71 0.82
N CYS A 19 1.65 -8.92 -0.04
CA CYS A 19 2.25 -7.87 -0.81
C CYS A 19 1.26 -7.33 -1.86
N VAL A 20 0.99 -6.03 -1.83
CA VAL A 20 0.33 -5.29 -2.92
C VAL A 20 1.35 -5.10 -4.05
N GLY A 21 1.67 -6.17 -4.77
CA GLY A 21 2.78 -6.14 -5.73
C GLY A 21 2.57 -5.20 -6.91
N LEU A 22 3.66 -4.90 -7.63
CA LEU A 22 3.63 -4.14 -8.90
C LEU A 22 3.22 -5.02 -10.10
N ASN A 23 3.39 -6.34 -9.99
CA ASN A 23 2.86 -7.32 -10.95
C ASN A 23 1.56 -7.92 -10.41
N LYS A 24 0.59 -8.29 -11.27
CA LYS A 24 -0.76 -8.73 -10.84
C LYS A 24 -0.76 -9.96 -9.91
N THR A 25 0.34 -10.70 -9.83
CA THR A 25 0.44 -12.04 -9.22
C THR A 25 1.46 -12.13 -8.08
N CYS A 26 1.82 -11.02 -7.43
CA CYS A 26 2.72 -11.12 -6.27
C CYS A 26 1.96 -11.72 -5.07
N TRP A 27 2.27 -12.97 -4.74
CA TRP A 27 1.68 -13.68 -3.60
C TRP A 27 2.59 -13.74 -2.37
N ASN A 28 3.76 -13.09 -2.45
CA ASN A 28 4.74 -13.03 -1.37
C ASN A 28 4.15 -12.34 -0.13
N LEU A 29 4.71 -12.68 1.03
CA LEU A 29 4.39 -12.00 2.28
C LEU A 29 4.83 -10.54 2.19
N GLY A 30 3.91 -9.65 2.53
CA GLY A 30 4.20 -8.24 2.68
C GLY A 30 4.76 -7.97 4.08
N THR A 31 5.96 -7.41 4.16
CA THR A 31 6.63 -7.11 5.44
C THR A 31 6.85 -5.61 5.64
N ASP A 32 6.86 -4.86 4.54
CA ASP A 32 7.31 -3.49 4.51
C ASP A 32 6.14 -2.55 4.24
N ARG A 33 6.04 -1.48 5.03
CA ARG A 33 5.08 -0.39 4.80
C ARG A 33 5.65 0.57 3.77
N SER A 34 5.07 0.58 2.58
CA SER A 34 5.43 1.50 1.50
C SER A 34 4.41 2.63 1.43
N HIS A 35 4.89 3.87 1.33
CA HIS A 35 4.01 5.03 1.13
C HIS A 35 3.76 5.19 -0.37
N ILE A 36 2.49 5.29 -0.78
CA ILE A 36 2.12 5.48 -2.19
C ILE A 36 2.58 6.86 -2.65
N LEU A 37 2.23 7.90 -1.89
CA LEU A 37 2.77 9.23 -2.09
C LEU A 37 3.97 9.44 -1.16
N PRO A 38 5.13 9.89 -1.70
CA PRO A 38 6.32 10.14 -0.90
C PRO A 38 6.08 11.18 0.19
N LYS A 39 6.69 10.96 1.36
CA LYS A 39 6.62 11.90 2.51
C LYS A 39 7.14 13.31 2.17
N SER A 40 8.01 13.43 1.17
CA SER A 40 8.53 14.72 0.71
C SER A 40 7.51 15.57 -0.04
N ARG A 41 6.39 15.01 -0.51
CA ARG A 41 5.35 15.73 -1.28
C ARG A 41 4.25 16.36 -0.40
N GLY A 42 4.59 16.78 0.83
CA GLY A 42 3.73 17.58 1.70
C GLY A 42 3.32 16.88 3.01
N LYS A 43 2.34 17.47 3.72
CA LYS A 43 1.72 16.90 4.93
C LYS A 43 0.76 15.76 4.56
N ILE A 44 1.28 14.72 3.92
CA ILE A 44 0.48 13.55 3.62
C ILE A 44 0.27 12.81 4.93
N ALA A 45 -1.00 12.59 5.28
CA ALA A 45 -1.37 11.97 6.52
C ALA A 45 -0.63 10.63 6.66
N ARG A 46 -0.01 10.43 7.83
CA ARG A 46 0.43 9.11 8.29
C ARG A 46 -0.83 8.28 8.52
N ASP A 47 -1.37 7.79 7.42
CA ASP A 47 -2.69 7.20 7.37
C ASP A 47 -2.65 6.01 6.41
N TRP A 48 -3.35 4.94 6.77
CA TRP A 48 -3.52 3.72 5.96
C TRP A 48 -3.94 3.96 4.50
N LYS A 49 -4.53 5.11 4.18
CA LYS A 49 -4.97 5.48 2.83
C LYS A 49 -3.78 5.70 1.91
N ASN A 50 -2.65 6.11 2.48
CA ASN A 50 -1.41 6.34 1.75
C ASN A 50 -0.39 5.20 1.93
N ILE A 51 -0.76 4.09 2.57
CA ILE A 51 0.17 3.00 2.88
C ILE A 51 -0.31 1.71 2.23
N VAL A 52 0.64 0.99 1.63
CA VAL A 52 0.48 -0.39 1.17
C VAL A 52 1.54 -1.28 1.81
N LEU A 53 1.28 -2.57 1.83
CA LEU A 53 2.23 -3.57 2.30
C LEU A 53 2.96 -4.19 1.10
N HIS A 54 4.29 -4.20 1.11
CA HIS A 54 5.12 -4.79 0.06
C HIS A 54 6.02 -5.89 0.61
N CYS A 55 6.36 -6.87 -0.22
CA CYS A 55 7.55 -7.69 -0.01
C CYS A 55 8.82 -6.88 -0.36
N PRO A 56 10.01 -7.28 0.13
CA PRO A 56 11.25 -6.54 -0.12
C PRO A 56 11.53 -6.27 -1.60
N GLU A 57 11.25 -7.24 -2.48
CA GLU A 57 11.46 -7.12 -3.92
C GLU A 57 10.54 -6.07 -4.56
N CYS A 58 9.24 -6.11 -4.26
CA CYS A 58 8.28 -5.14 -4.79
C CYS A 58 8.54 -3.74 -4.22
N HIS A 59 8.99 -3.65 -2.97
CA HIS A 59 9.36 -2.39 -2.33
C HIS A 59 10.57 -1.76 -3.03
N SER A 60 11.64 -2.53 -3.25
CA SER A 60 12.83 -2.07 -3.96
C SER A 60 12.51 -1.66 -5.41
N LYS A 61 11.71 -2.47 -6.13
CA LYS A 61 11.30 -2.17 -7.50
C LYS A 61 10.44 -0.92 -7.58
N TYR A 62 9.59 -0.67 -6.59
CA TYR A 62 8.78 0.55 -6.56
C TYR A 62 9.66 1.78 -6.41
N HIS A 63 10.66 1.72 -5.51
CA HIS A 63 11.65 2.79 -5.36
C HIS A 63 12.42 3.07 -6.65
N SER A 64 12.82 2.03 -7.40
CA SER A 64 13.54 2.21 -8.67
C SER A 64 12.68 2.80 -9.78
N MET A 65 11.37 2.53 -9.79
CA MET A 65 10.44 3.07 -10.78
C MET A 65 10.10 4.54 -10.54
N GLY A 66 10.29 5.04 -9.31
CA GLY A 66 9.93 6.39 -8.90
C GLY A 66 8.42 6.61 -8.75
N ALA A 67 8.07 7.65 -8.00
CA ALA A 67 6.68 8.04 -7.73
C ALA A 67 6.12 8.97 -8.82
N SER A 68 6.05 8.46 -10.06
CA SER A 68 5.31 9.12 -11.15
C SER A 68 3.80 9.05 -10.89
N GLU A 69 3.02 9.96 -11.49
CA GLU A 69 1.55 9.95 -11.37
C GLU A 69 0.95 8.61 -11.81
N MET A 70 1.49 8.02 -12.87
CA MET A 70 1.07 6.71 -13.37
C MET A 70 1.31 5.60 -12.33
N ASN A 71 2.48 5.58 -11.69
CA ASN A 71 2.81 4.56 -10.69
C ASN A 71 2.01 4.74 -9.40
N ILE A 72 1.72 5.99 -9.02
CA ILE A 72 0.85 6.33 -7.89
C ILE A 72 -0.57 5.79 -8.14
N ARG A 73 -1.18 6.12 -9.28
CA ARG A 73 -2.52 5.64 -9.64
C ARG A 73 -2.59 4.13 -9.69
N MET A 74 -1.60 3.48 -10.30
CA MET A 74 -1.52 2.02 -10.34
C MET A 74 -1.54 1.40 -8.93
N LEU A 75 -0.81 1.97 -7.96
CA LEU A 75 -0.82 1.47 -6.60
C LEU A 75 -2.14 1.77 -5.86
N GLN A 76 -2.76 2.92 -6.10
CA GLN A 76 -4.08 3.24 -5.56
C GLN A 76 -5.13 2.23 -6.04
N ASP A 77 -5.21 1.98 -7.35
CA ASP A 77 -6.14 1.00 -7.94
C ASP A 77 -5.91 -0.41 -7.38
N ARG A 78 -4.65 -0.79 -7.16
CA ARG A 78 -4.30 -2.10 -6.60
C ARG A 78 -4.64 -2.22 -5.13
N ARG A 79 -4.39 -1.17 -4.35
CA ARG A 79 -4.80 -1.09 -2.95
C ARG A 79 -6.29 -1.37 -2.83
N GLU A 80 -7.11 -0.66 -3.60
CA GLU A 80 -8.57 -0.84 -3.58
C GLU A 80 -8.97 -2.29 -3.91
N LYS A 81 -8.41 -2.87 -4.97
CA LYS A 81 -8.67 -4.28 -5.34
C LYS A 81 -8.32 -5.26 -4.23
N TYR A 82 -7.21 -5.06 -3.53
CA TYR A 82 -6.82 -5.90 -2.40
C TYR A 82 -7.77 -5.75 -1.22
N LEU A 83 -8.22 -4.53 -0.94
CA LEU A 83 -9.20 -4.29 0.13
C LEU A 83 -10.53 -4.99 -0.17
N VAL A 84 -11.04 -4.88 -1.40
CA VAL A 84 -12.23 -5.62 -1.84
C VAL A 84 -12.01 -7.14 -1.74
N MET A 85 -10.87 -7.65 -2.25
CA MET A 85 -10.56 -9.09 -2.23
C MET A 85 -10.54 -9.69 -0.82
N PHE A 86 -10.26 -8.89 0.21
CA PHE A 86 -10.23 -9.33 1.61
C PHE A 86 -11.45 -8.88 2.43
N GLY A 87 -12.50 -8.35 1.80
CA GLY A 87 -13.73 -7.91 2.50
C GLY A 87 -13.49 -6.69 3.40
N ARG A 88 -12.75 -5.70 2.89
CA ARG A 88 -12.30 -4.48 3.61
C ARG A 88 -12.70 -3.20 2.87
N GLU A 89 -13.84 -3.23 2.20
CA GLU A 89 -14.38 -2.13 1.40
C GLU A 89 -14.59 -0.85 2.21
N ASP A 90 -14.92 -0.99 3.51
CA ASP A 90 -15.07 0.13 4.45
C ASP A 90 -13.77 0.94 4.67
N TYR A 91 -12.65 0.50 4.11
CA TYR A 91 -11.32 1.07 4.28
C TYR A 91 -10.72 1.63 3.00
N ILE A 92 -11.52 1.70 1.93
CA ILE A 92 -11.16 2.35 0.68
C ILE A 92 -10.92 3.84 0.92
#